data_AF-A0A962FKW3-F1
#
_entry.id   AF-A0A962FKW3-F1
#
_cell.length_a   1.000
_cell.length_b   1.000
_cell.length_c   1.000
_cell.angle_alpha   90.00
_cell.angle_beta   90.00
_cell.angle_gamma   90.00
#
_symmetry.space_group_name_H-M   'P 1'
#
loop_
_entity.id
_entity.type
_entity.pdbx_description
1 polymer ?
#
loop_
_entity_poly.entity_id
_entity_poly.type
_entity_poly.pdbx_seq_one_letter_code
_entity_poly.pdbx_strand_id
1 'polypeptide(L)'
;MKRITQEGKALLACAAMLVAGALAGAPVLAEDTQKPNILVIWGDDIGQFNVSAYNNGMMGYRTPNIDSIAREGVLFTDWYGQQSCTAGRAAFITGQSPIRTGLTKVGLPGAPEGMKAEDPTIATLLKPLGYATGQFGKNHLGDLDEMLPTAHGFDEFFGNL
;
A
#
# COMPACT_ATOMS: atom_id res chain seq x y z
N MET A 1 8.86 46.75 53.55
CA MET A 1 9.07 46.41 52.12
C MET A 1 9.13 44.89 51.83
N LYS A 2 8.41 44.04 52.59
CA LYS A 2 8.44 42.55 52.42
C LYS A 2 7.07 41.88 52.22
N ARG A 3 5.95 42.64 52.16
CA ARG A 3 4.58 42.08 52.05
C ARG A 3 4.03 41.96 50.63
N ILE A 4 4.62 42.63 49.64
CA ILE A 4 4.08 42.69 48.26
C ILE A 4 4.52 41.46 47.41
N THR A 5 5.51 40.69 47.86
CA THR A 5 6.08 39.58 47.07
C THR A 5 5.45 38.20 47.35
N GLN A 6 4.54 38.07 48.31
CA GLN A 6 3.87 36.79 48.63
C GLN A 6 2.57 36.58 47.84
N GLU A 7 1.81 37.65 47.57
CA GLU A 7 0.50 37.51 46.87
C GLU A 7 0.64 37.17 45.38
N GLY A 8 1.69 37.67 44.71
CA GLY A 8 1.97 37.34 43.31
C GLY A 8 2.38 35.88 43.07
N LYS A 9 2.95 35.21 44.07
CA LYS A 9 3.32 33.78 43.98
C LYS A 9 2.12 32.85 44.12
N ALA A 10 1.12 33.24 44.93
CA ALA A 10 -0.13 32.49 45.09
C ALA A 10 -0.99 32.55 43.82
N LEU A 11 -1.02 33.70 43.13
CA LEU A 11 -1.77 33.87 41.89
C LEU A 11 -1.14 33.08 40.72
N LEU A 12 0.20 33.04 40.63
CA LEU A 12 0.90 32.20 39.65
C LEU A 12 0.71 30.70 39.89
N ALA A 13 0.64 30.26 41.16
CA ALA A 13 0.41 28.87 41.51
C ALA A 13 -1.01 28.39 41.15
N CYS A 14 -2.01 29.25 41.28
CA CYS A 14 -3.39 28.93 40.88
C CYS A 14 -3.56 28.87 39.35
N ALA A 15 -2.89 29.76 38.60
CA ALA A 15 -2.88 29.73 37.14
C ALA A 15 -2.16 28.48 36.59
N ALA A 16 -1.08 28.03 37.23
CA ALA A 16 -0.38 26.80 36.87
C ALA A 16 -1.22 25.53 37.14
N MET A 17 -2.04 25.53 38.20
CA MET A 17 -2.94 24.40 38.50
C MET A 17 -4.15 24.30 37.56
N LEU A 18 -4.63 25.42 37.02
CA LEU A 18 -5.72 25.44 36.02
C LEU A 18 -5.26 24.96 34.64
N VAL A 19 -3.99 25.16 34.27
CA VAL A 19 -3.44 24.64 33.00
C VAL A 19 -3.09 23.15 33.10
N ALA A 20 -2.67 22.67 34.28
CA ALA A 20 -2.38 21.25 34.50
C ALA A 20 -3.64 20.37 34.51
N GLY A 21 -4.81 20.90 34.90
CA GLY A 21 -6.08 20.17 34.91
C GLY A 21 -6.70 19.94 33.52
N ALA A 22 -6.32 20.73 32.51
CA ALA A 22 -6.86 20.60 31.14
C ALA A 22 -6.15 19.53 30.28
N LEU A 23 -5.05 18.96 30.78
CA LEU A 23 -4.30 17.89 30.10
C LEU A 23 -4.66 16.48 30.61
N ALA A 24 -5.52 16.38 31.62
CA ALA A 24 -5.99 15.12 32.16
C ALA A 24 -7.25 14.63 31.42
N GLY A 25 -7.03 13.85 30.36
CA GLY A 25 -7.97 12.80 29.97
C GLY A 25 -9.17 13.24 29.13
N ALA A 26 -8.94 13.92 27.99
CA ALA A 26 -9.83 13.67 26.88
C ALA A 26 -9.71 12.16 26.57
N PRO A 27 -10.80 11.38 26.64
CA PRO A 27 -10.75 10.01 26.14
C PRO A 27 -10.39 10.15 24.67
N VAL A 28 -9.21 9.65 24.30
CA VAL A 28 -8.96 9.26 22.91
C VAL A 28 -10.05 8.22 22.65
N LEU A 29 -11.12 8.65 22.00
CA LEU A 29 -12.08 7.73 21.43
C LEU A 29 -11.22 6.84 20.54
N ALA A 30 -11.04 5.59 20.98
CA ALA A 30 -10.49 4.57 20.12
C ALA A 30 -11.38 4.60 18.88
N GLU A 31 -10.86 5.16 17.80
CA GLU A 31 -11.45 4.99 16.50
C GLU A 31 -11.59 3.48 16.35
N ASP A 32 -12.83 3.00 16.25
CA ASP A 32 -13.10 1.61 15.90
C ASP A 32 -12.28 1.37 14.65
N THR A 33 -11.12 0.73 14.82
CA THR A 33 -10.07 0.73 13.80
C THR A 33 -10.51 -0.32 12.82
N GLN A 34 -11.55 0.01 12.06
CA GLN A 34 -12.02 -0.78 10.96
C GLN A 34 -10.81 -0.98 10.07
N LYS A 35 -10.51 -2.25 9.82
CA LYS A 35 -9.41 -2.65 8.95
C LYS A 35 -9.49 -1.85 7.65
N PRO A 36 -8.39 -1.22 7.19
CA PRO A 36 -8.43 -0.35 6.04
C PRO A 36 -8.73 -1.14 4.77
N ASN A 37 -9.43 -0.54 3.80
CA ASN A 37 -9.53 -1.12 2.46
C ASN A 37 -8.21 -0.89 1.73
N ILE A 38 -7.63 -1.96 1.18
CA ILE A 38 -6.36 -1.91 0.45
C ILE A 38 -6.67 -1.98 -1.05
N LEU A 39 -6.37 -0.91 -1.78
CA LEU A 39 -6.47 -0.86 -3.24
C LEU A 39 -5.08 -0.66 -3.84
N VAL A 40 -4.71 -1.54 -4.76
CA VAL A 40 -3.46 -1.46 -5.51
C VAL A 40 -3.79 -1.21 -6.97
N ILE A 41 -3.30 -0.10 -7.52
CA ILE A 41 -3.40 0.22 -8.95
C ILE A 41 -2.04 -0.06 -9.59
N TRP A 42 -2.02 -0.94 -10.58
CA TRP A 42 -0.78 -1.42 -11.20
C TRP A 42 -0.74 -1.10 -12.70
N GLY A 43 0.18 -0.23 -13.12
CA GLY A 43 0.44 0.04 -14.53
C GLY A 43 1.35 -1.01 -15.18
N ASP A 44 1.03 -1.45 -16.40
CA ASP A 44 1.89 -2.33 -17.20
C ASP A 44 2.68 -1.47 -18.21
N ASP A 45 3.99 -1.67 -18.27
CA ASP A 45 4.92 -0.90 -19.12
C ASP A 45 4.85 0.64 -18.91
N ILE A 46 4.64 1.08 -17.67
CA ILE A 46 4.63 2.50 -17.28
C ILE A 46 5.97 2.88 -16.63
N GLY A 47 6.72 3.75 -17.30
CA GLY A 47 7.93 4.36 -16.75
C GLY A 47 7.63 5.59 -15.89
N GLN A 48 8.61 6.00 -15.08
CA GLN A 48 8.49 7.18 -14.21
C GLN A 48 8.10 8.45 -14.98
N PHE A 49 8.65 8.61 -16.19
CA PHE A 49 8.38 9.74 -17.09
C PHE A 49 7.04 9.64 -17.84
N ASN A 50 6.19 8.64 -17.58
CA ASN A 50 4.83 8.54 -18.12
C ASN A 50 3.75 9.14 -17.20
N VAL A 51 4.07 9.45 -15.95
CA VAL A 51 3.14 10.07 -14.99
C VAL A 51 3.53 11.53 -14.77
N SER A 52 2.62 12.46 -15.00
CA SER A 52 2.96 13.89 -15.02
C SER A 52 3.34 14.47 -13.65
N ALA A 53 2.97 13.81 -12.55
CA ALA A 53 3.47 14.13 -11.21
C ALA A 53 5.01 14.10 -11.10
N TYR A 54 5.71 13.34 -11.95
CA TYR A 54 7.17 13.22 -11.92
C TYR A 54 7.91 14.18 -12.87
N ASN A 55 7.25 14.69 -13.90
CA ASN A 55 7.90 15.51 -14.94
C ASN A 55 7.22 16.85 -15.22
N ASN A 56 6.18 17.19 -14.46
CA ASN A 56 5.41 18.43 -14.61
C ASN A 56 4.81 18.66 -16.01
N GLY A 57 4.49 17.59 -16.74
CA GLY A 57 3.86 17.65 -18.07
C GLY A 57 4.85 17.90 -19.22
N MET A 58 6.13 17.53 -19.05
CA MET A 58 7.21 17.79 -20.00
C MET A 58 6.95 17.31 -21.44
N MET A 59 6.13 16.28 -21.62
CA MET A 59 5.78 15.72 -22.93
C MET A 59 4.39 16.17 -23.42
N GLY A 60 3.81 17.22 -22.83
CA GLY A 60 2.52 17.80 -23.23
C GLY A 60 1.27 17.06 -22.74
N TYR A 61 1.42 15.89 -22.10
CA TYR A 61 0.30 15.17 -21.49
C TYR A 61 0.15 15.49 -19.99
N ARG A 62 -1.02 15.19 -19.43
CA ARG A 62 -1.31 15.26 -17.99
C ARG A 62 -2.07 14.02 -17.53
N THR A 63 -1.82 13.60 -16.31
CA THR A 63 -2.51 12.50 -15.62
C THR A 63 -3.26 13.02 -14.39
N PRO A 64 -4.26 13.91 -14.54
CA PRO A 64 -4.80 14.71 -13.45
C PRO A 64 -5.30 13.91 -12.23
N ASN A 65 -5.88 12.73 -12.46
CA ASN A 65 -6.36 11.83 -11.40
C ASN A 65 -5.23 11.07 -10.68
N ILE A 66 -4.12 10.78 -11.37
CA ILE A 66 -2.95 10.17 -10.72
C ILE A 66 -2.16 11.27 -9.99
N ASP A 67 -2.07 12.45 -10.59
CA ASP A 67 -1.43 13.62 -10.01
C ASP A 67 -2.13 14.07 -8.72
N SER A 68 -3.45 13.89 -8.58
CA SER A 68 -4.14 14.16 -7.32
C SER A 68 -3.72 13.21 -6.20
N ILE A 69 -3.55 11.91 -6.49
CA ILE A 69 -3.05 10.93 -5.50
C ILE A 69 -1.66 11.35 -5.00
N ALA A 70 -0.78 11.81 -5.89
CA ALA A 70 0.54 12.30 -5.51
C ALA A 70 0.51 13.58 -4.66
N ARG A 71 -0.41 14.52 -4.96
CA ARG A 71 -0.55 15.78 -4.19
C ARG A 71 -1.20 15.58 -2.82
N GLU A 72 -2.14 14.64 -2.72
CA GLU A 72 -2.92 14.38 -1.50
C GLU A 72 -2.29 13.29 -0.63
N GLY A 73 -1.30 12.56 -1.16
CA GLY A 73 -0.62 11.47 -0.49
C GLY A 73 0.90 11.63 -0.47
N VAL A 74 1.60 10.53 -0.71
CA VAL A 74 3.05 10.46 -0.70
C VAL A 74 3.55 10.12 -2.09
N LEU A 75 4.53 10.88 -2.59
CA LEU A 75 5.24 10.63 -3.84
C LEU A 75 6.64 10.08 -3.55
N PHE A 76 6.91 8.85 -3.98
CA PHE A 76 8.24 8.25 -3.87
C PHE A 76 9.11 8.66 -5.06
N THR A 77 10.28 9.22 -4.81
CA THR A 77 11.29 9.55 -5.83
C THR A 77 12.11 8.34 -6.25
N ASP A 78 12.32 7.41 -5.32
CA ASP A 78 13.17 6.23 -5.46
C ASP A 78 12.34 4.98 -5.17
N TRP A 79 12.00 4.25 -6.23
CA TRP A 79 11.28 2.97 -6.17
C TRP A 79 11.76 2.06 -7.30
N TYR A 80 11.73 0.75 -7.07
CA TYR A 80 12.33 -0.22 -7.97
C TYR A 80 11.35 -1.34 -8.31
N GLY A 81 11.40 -1.78 -9.57
CA GLY A 81 10.65 -2.91 -10.08
C GLY A 81 11.56 -3.98 -10.66
N GLN A 82 10.98 -5.15 -10.92
CA GLN A 82 11.66 -6.20 -11.68
C GLN A 82 11.58 -5.93 -13.18
N GLN A 83 12.53 -6.46 -13.94
CA GLN A 83 12.71 -6.19 -15.37
C GLN A 83 11.69 -6.88 -16.29
N SER A 84 10.72 -7.62 -15.75
CA SER A 84 9.73 -8.39 -16.51
C SER A 84 8.37 -8.32 -15.82
N CYS A 85 7.28 -8.30 -16.60
CA CYS A 85 5.91 -8.32 -16.06
C CYS A 85 5.70 -9.50 -15.08
N THR A 86 6.09 -10.73 -15.46
CA THR A 86 5.95 -11.92 -14.62
C THR A 86 6.77 -11.79 -13.34
N ALA A 87 8.03 -11.39 -13.45
CA ALA A 87 8.90 -11.20 -12.29
C ALA A 87 8.40 -10.12 -11.33
N GLY A 88 7.91 -8.99 -11.87
CA GLY A 88 7.40 -7.88 -11.07
C GLY A 88 6.14 -8.25 -10.30
N ARG A 89 5.20 -8.92 -10.98
CA ARG A 89 3.95 -9.40 -10.36
C ARG A 89 4.22 -10.50 -9.33
N ALA A 90 5.12 -11.43 -9.63
CA ALA A 90 5.50 -12.49 -8.70
C ALA A 90 6.15 -11.90 -7.44
N ALA A 91 7.08 -10.95 -7.60
CA ALA A 91 7.72 -10.28 -6.48
C ALA A 91 6.72 -9.51 -5.61
N PHE A 92 5.75 -8.85 -6.23
CA PHE A 92 4.74 -8.10 -5.50
C PHE A 92 3.76 -8.99 -4.75
N ILE A 93 3.17 -9.97 -5.44
CA ILE A 93 2.12 -10.80 -4.87
C ILE A 93 2.70 -11.69 -3.75
N THR A 94 3.93 -12.17 -3.89
CA THR A 94 4.55 -13.07 -2.91
C THR A 94 5.42 -12.35 -1.88
N GLY A 95 5.85 -11.12 -2.15
CA GLY A 95 6.86 -10.42 -1.35
C GLY A 95 8.26 -11.04 -1.44
N GLN A 96 8.51 -11.92 -2.41
CA GLN A 96 9.77 -12.65 -2.54
C GLN A 96 10.59 -12.22 -3.76
N SER A 97 11.91 -12.46 -3.71
CA SER A 97 12.74 -12.33 -4.92
C SER A 97 12.29 -13.37 -5.96
N PRO A 98 12.10 -13.00 -7.25
CA PRO A 98 11.59 -13.91 -8.29
C PRO A 98 12.42 -15.18 -8.48
N ILE A 99 13.69 -15.19 -8.05
CA ILE A 99 14.52 -16.39 -8.11
C ILE A 99 14.04 -17.49 -7.15
N ARG A 100 13.29 -17.15 -6.09
CA ARG A 100 12.72 -18.11 -5.13
C ARG A 100 11.49 -18.82 -5.70
N THR A 101 10.65 -18.09 -6.43
CA THR A 101 9.45 -18.64 -7.07
C THR A 101 9.77 -19.29 -8.43
N GLY A 102 10.87 -18.88 -9.07
CA GLY A 102 11.26 -19.31 -10.42
C GLY A 102 10.65 -18.47 -11.53
N LEU A 103 9.72 -17.56 -11.20
CA LEU A 103 8.98 -16.69 -12.13
C LEU A 103 9.82 -15.48 -12.56
N THR A 104 10.98 -15.73 -13.18
CA THR A 104 11.96 -14.70 -13.54
C THR A 104 11.75 -14.10 -14.94
N LYS A 105 11.00 -14.79 -15.80
CA LYS A 105 10.72 -14.40 -17.19
C LYS A 105 9.29 -14.77 -17.55
N VAL A 106 8.83 -14.22 -18.67
CA VAL A 106 7.53 -14.51 -19.25
C VAL A 106 7.48 -15.97 -19.70
N GLY A 107 6.49 -16.70 -19.18
CA GLY A 107 6.16 -18.05 -19.65
C GLY A 107 5.48 -18.00 -21.02
N LEU A 108 5.58 -19.10 -21.77
CA LEU A 108 4.80 -19.26 -23.00
C LEU A 108 3.37 -19.69 -22.66
N PRO A 109 2.38 -19.42 -23.54
CA PRO A 109 1.06 -20.00 -23.39
C PRO A 109 1.13 -21.53 -23.28
N GLY A 110 0.42 -22.10 -22.31
CA GLY A 110 0.43 -23.53 -21.96
C GLY A 110 1.70 -24.03 -21.28
N ALA A 111 2.62 -23.14 -20.87
CA ALA A 111 3.81 -23.53 -20.14
C ALA A 111 3.45 -24.15 -18.77
N PRO A 112 4.15 -25.21 -18.34
CA PRO A 112 3.94 -25.82 -17.03
C PRO A 112 4.49 -24.97 -15.88
N GLU A 113 5.27 -23.93 -16.17
CA GLU A 113 5.78 -23.01 -15.16
C GLU A 113 4.74 -21.95 -14.76
N GLY A 114 4.54 -21.79 -13.46
CA GLY A 114 3.64 -20.78 -12.90
C GLY A 114 3.77 -20.69 -11.39
N MET A 115 2.85 -19.94 -10.78
CA MET A 115 2.74 -19.82 -9.34
C MET A 115 2.44 -21.18 -8.72
N LYS A 116 3.11 -21.48 -7.59
CA LYS A 116 2.94 -22.74 -6.89
C LYS A 116 2.05 -22.59 -5.68
N ALA A 117 1.38 -23.67 -5.27
CA ALA A 117 0.50 -23.66 -4.11
C ALA A 117 1.24 -23.33 -2.80
N GLU A 118 2.55 -23.63 -2.73
CA GLU A 118 3.37 -23.38 -1.54
C GLU A 118 3.84 -21.91 -1.44
N ASP A 119 3.78 -21.15 -2.53
CA ASP A 119 4.19 -19.74 -2.54
C ASP A 119 3.09 -18.89 -1.88
N PRO A 120 3.35 -18.24 -0.73
CA PRO A 120 2.33 -17.42 -0.10
C PRO A 120 2.06 -16.18 -0.95
N THR A 121 0.79 -15.81 -1.06
CA THR A 121 0.36 -14.57 -1.72
C THR A 121 -0.18 -13.56 -0.71
N ILE A 122 -0.17 -12.28 -1.08
CA ILE A 122 -0.82 -11.22 -0.30
C ILE A 122 -2.28 -11.57 0.00
N ALA A 123 -3.00 -12.23 -0.93
CA ALA A 123 -4.36 -12.67 -0.72
C ALA A 123 -4.46 -13.79 0.33
N THR A 124 -3.60 -14.82 0.25
CA THR A 124 -3.56 -15.88 1.28
C THR A 124 -3.23 -15.36 2.68
N LEU A 125 -2.45 -14.27 2.77
CA LEU A 125 -2.09 -13.64 4.04
C LEU A 125 -3.21 -12.75 4.60
N LEU A 126 -3.94 -12.04 3.73
CA LEU A 126 -5.03 -11.14 4.15
C LEU A 126 -6.35 -11.88 4.42
N LYS A 127 -6.60 -13.00 3.75
CA LYS A 127 -7.87 -13.75 3.86
C LYS A 127 -8.18 -14.23 5.30
N PRO A 128 -7.23 -14.77 6.09
CA PRO A 128 -7.46 -15.09 7.51
C PRO A 128 -7.78 -13.88 8.39
N LEU A 129 -7.42 -12.66 7.95
CA LEU A 129 -7.78 -11.39 8.61
C LEU A 129 -9.17 -10.88 8.17
N GLY A 130 -9.92 -11.72 7.44
CA GLY A 130 -11.29 -11.49 6.99
C GLY A 130 -11.42 -10.50 5.83
N TYR A 131 -10.35 -10.26 5.08
CA TYR A 131 -10.44 -9.44 3.86
C TYR A 131 -11.12 -10.24 2.75
N ALA A 132 -12.01 -9.59 2.02
CA ALA A 132 -12.40 -10.03 0.69
C ALA A 132 -11.34 -9.56 -0.31
N THR A 133 -10.93 -10.43 -1.22
CA THR A 133 -9.78 -10.20 -2.09
C THR A 133 -10.17 -10.41 -3.56
N GLY A 134 -9.70 -9.53 -4.43
CA GLY A 134 -9.97 -9.62 -5.86
C GLY A 134 -8.79 -9.15 -6.70
N GLN A 135 -8.60 -9.80 -7.85
CA GLN A 135 -7.62 -9.41 -8.86
C GLN A 135 -8.33 -9.15 -10.18
N PHE A 136 -8.07 -7.98 -10.78
CA PHE A 136 -8.73 -7.55 -12.00
C PHE A 136 -7.70 -7.12 -13.05
N GLY A 137 -7.82 -7.67 -14.26
CA GLY A 137 -6.87 -7.47 -15.35
C GLY A 137 -5.83 -8.59 -15.46
N LYS A 138 -4.61 -8.23 -15.85
CA LYS A 138 -3.55 -9.18 -16.23
C LYS A 138 -2.99 -9.95 -15.03
N ASN A 139 -2.97 -11.28 -15.11
CA ASN A 139 -2.33 -12.15 -14.12
C ASN A 139 -0.84 -12.34 -14.39
N HIS A 140 -0.48 -13.02 -15.48
CA HIS A 140 0.89 -13.25 -15.92
C HIS A 140 1.78 -14.00 -14.92
N LEU A 141 1.16 -14.90 -14.14
CA LEU A 141 1.78 -15.75 -13.12
C LEU A 141 1.65 -17.24 -13.44
N GLY A 142 1.38 -17.57 -14.70
CA GLY A 142 1.06 -18.92 -15.16
C GLY A 142 -0.20 -18.91 -16.02
N ASP A 143 -0.31 -19.90 -16.89
CA ASP A 143 -1.38 -20.00 -17.90
C ASP A 143 -2.32 -21.19 -17.66
N LEU A 144 -1.99 -22.08 -16.71
CA LEU A 144 -2.82 -23.23 -16.36
C LEU A 144 -3.86 -22.85 -15.30
N ASP A 145 -4.97 -23.60 -15.25
CA ASP A 145 -6.08 -23.37 -14.31
C ASP A 145 -5.62 -23.40 -12.84
N GLU A 146 -4.63 -24.24 -12.51
CA GLU A 146 -4.06 -24.33 -11.16
C GLU A 146 -3.26 -23.08 -10.76
N MET A 147 -2.90 -22.23 -11.72
CA MET A 147 -2.14 -20.98 -11.54
C MET A 147 -3.05 -19.75 -11.53
N LEU A 148 -4.38 -19.94 -11.60
CA LEU A 148 -5.35 -18.86 -11.52
C LEU A 148 -5.26 -18.14 -10.16
N PRO A 149 -5.48 -16.82 -10.10
CA PRO A 149 -5.46 -16.10 -8.82
C PRO A 149 -6.40 -16.69 -7.77
N THR A 150 -7.52 -17.26 -8.20
CA THR A 150 -8.51 -17.92 -7.32
C THR A 150 -7.99 -19.23 -6.72
N ALA A 151 -7.05 -19.91 -7.37
CA ALA A 151 -6.32 -21.05 -6.80
C ALA A 151 -5.28 -20.60 -5.75
N HIS A 152 -4.88 -19.32 -5.77
CA HIS A 152 -3.84 -18.73 -4.91
C HIS A 152 -4.39 -17.67 -3.94
N GLY A 153 -5.62 -17.86 -3.46
CA GLY A 153 -6.17 -17.14 -2.32
C GLY A 153 -7.09 -15.96 -2.65
N PHE A 154 -7.10 -15.46 -3.89
CA PHE A 154 -8.04 -14.42 -4.29
C PHE A 154 -9.47 -14.98 -4.34
N ASP A 155 -10.46 -14.22 -3.90
CA ASP A 155 -11.87 -14.64 -3.94
C ASP A 155 -12.47 -14.43 -5.34
N GLU A 156 -12.06 -13.36 -6.00
CA GLU A 156 -12.54 -13.01 -7.35
C GLU A 156 -11.38 -12.77 -8.31
N PHE A 157 -11.56 -13.20 -9.56
CA PHE A 157 -10.65 -12.89 -10.66
C PHE A 157 -11.44 -12.58 -11.93
N PHE A 158 -11.06 -11.49 -12.61
CA PHE A 158 -11.53 -11.20 -13.96
C PHE A 158 -10.42 -10.55 -14.78
N GLY A 159 -9.96 -11.23 -15.83
CA GLY A 159 -8.96 -10.70 -16.74
C GLY A 159 -8.28 -11.80 -17.55
N ASN A 160 -7.10 -11.49 -18.08
CA ASN A 160 -6.31 -12.41 -18.88
C ASN A 160 -5.18 -13.04 -18.06
N LEU A 161 -4.76 -14.23 -18.47
CA LEU A 161 -3.57 -14.90 -17.97
C LEU A 161 -2.30 -14.34 -18.61
#